data_AF-A0A1V5QMS7-F1
#
_entry.id   AF-A0A1V5QMS7-F1
#
_cell.length_a   1.000
_cell.length_b   1.000
_cell.length_c   1.000
_cell.angle_alpha   90.00
_cell.angle_beta   90.00
_cell.angle_gamma   90.00
#
_symmetry.space_group_name_H-M   'P 1'
#
loop_
_entity.id
_entity.type
_entity.pdbx_description
1 polymer ?
#
loop_
_entity_poly.entity_id
_entity_poly.type
_entity_poly.pdbx_seq_one_letter_code
_entity_poly.pdbx_strand_id
1 'polypeptide(L)' 'MNWQRISDYALRCDPWTIYAIGNGEGYSFELWHDKQPAAVGRFPSPALAKAEAMRQELEKRV' A
#
# COMPACT_ATOMS: atom_id res chain seq x y z
N MET A 1 8.20 -7.07 -8.70
CA MET A 1 8.07 -6.07 -7.61
C MET A 1 8.62 -6.68 -6.34
N ASN A 2 9.66 -6.09 -5.75
CA ASN A 2 10.28 -6.59 -4.53
C ASN A 2 9.87 -5.70 -3.35
N TRP A 3 8.96 -6.18 -2.50
CA TRP A 3 8.46 -5.42 -1.36
C TRP A 3 9.44 -5.49 -0.20
N GLN A 4 9.87 -4.34 0.28
CA GLN A 4 10.79 -4.21 1.41
C GLN A 4 10.09 -3.57 2.61
N ARG A 5 10.41 -4.04 3.82
CA ARG A 5 10.01 -3.38 5.06
C ARG A 5 10.95 -2.23 5.33
N ILE A 6 10.41 -1.03 5.48
CA ILE A 6 11.17 0.19 5.76
C ILE A 6 10.89 0.76 7.16
N SER A 7 9.83 0.29 7.83
CA SER A 7 9.56 0.50 9.25
C SER A 7 8.64 -0.59 9.78
N ASP A 8 8.31 -0.56 11.07
CA ASP A 8 7.32 -1.47 11.67
C ASP A 8 5.91 -1.31 11.09
N TYR A 9 5.66 -0.17 10.45
CA TYR A 9 4.36 0.22 9.93
C TYR A 9 4.39 0.51 8.43
N ALA A 10 5.48 0.24 7.72
CA ALA A 10 5.59 0.60 6.31
C ALA A 10 6.34 -0.41 5.45
N LEU A 11 5.77 -0.63 4.26
CA LEU A 11 6.33 -1.46 3.19
C LEU A 11 6.50 -0.61 1.92
N ARG A 12 7.58 -0.81 1.18
CA ARG A 12 7.88 -0.04 -0.04
C ARG A 12 8.27 -0.95 -1.19
N CYS A 13 7.83 -0.60 -2.39
CA CYS A 13 8.25 -1.16 -3.66
C CYS A 13 8.04 -0.09 -4.74
N ASP A 14 9.08 0.64 -5.12
CA ASP A 14 8.95 1.81 -5.99
C ASP A 14 8.09 1.54 -7.25
N PRO A 15 7.14 2.43 -7.59
CA PRO A 15 6.82 3.73 -6.95
C PRO A 15 5.88 3.66 -5.72
N TRP A 16 5.56 2.46 -5.23
CA TRP A 16 4.52 2.22 -4.23
C TRP A 16 5.02 2.19 -2.79
N THR A 17 4.19 2.69 -1.88
CA THR A 17 4.38 2.57 -0.43
C THR A 17 3.06 2.22 0.26
N ILE A 18 3.10 1.35 1.25
CA ILE A 18 1.97 0.96 2.10
C ILE A 18 2.29 1.40 3.52
N TYR A 19 1.36 2.10 4.18
CA TYR A 19 1.47 2.54 5.58
C TYR A 19 0.36 1.93 6.43
N ALA A 20 0.71 1.36 7.58
CA ALA A 20 -0.24 0.92 8.58
C ALA A 20 -0.71 2.10 9.43
N ILE A 21 -2.01 2.19 9.68
CA ILE A 21 -2.66 3.21 10.49
C ILE A 21 -3.59 2.50 11.47
N GLY A 22 -3.42 2.77 12.76
CA GLY A 22 -4.25 2.19 13.80
C GLY A 22 -4.69 3.21 14.83
N ASN A 23 -5.81 2.95 15.48
CA ASN A 23 -6.40 3.79 16.53
C ASN A 23 -6.59 3.03 17.86
N GLY A 24 -5.83 1.95 18.10
CA GLY A 24 -5.92 1.13 19.32
C GLY A 24 -6.94 -0.01 19.24
N GLU A 25 -7.90 0.03 18.31
CA GLU A 25 -8.90 -1.03 18.09
C GLU A 25 -8.56 -1.95 16.90
N GLY A 26 -7.58 -1.56 16.09
CA GLY A 26 -7.13 -2.33 14.93
C GLY A 26 -6.17 -1.55 14.06
N TYR A 27 -5.71 -2.19 12.99
CA TYR A 27 -4.87 -1.58 11.95
C TYR A 27 -5.56 -1.67 10.59
N SER A 28 -5.46 -0.59 9.83
CA SER A 28 -5.75 -0.53 8.41
C SER A 28 -4.51 -0.04 7.66
N PHE A 29 -4.51 -0.11 6.34
CA PHE A 29 -3.33 0.16 5.52
C PHE A 29 -3.67 1.15 4.41
N GLU A 30 -2.92 2.24 4.29
CA GLU A 30 -3.06 3.20 3.21
C GLU A 30 -2.04 2.91 2.10
N LEU A 31 -2.47 3.05 0.84
CA LEU A 31 -1.65 2.80 -0.34
C LEU A 31 -1.30 4.12 -1.04
N TRP A 32 0.00 4.30 -1.29
CA TRP A 32 0.59 5.51 -1.85
C TRP A 32 1.42 5.17 -3.10
N HIS A 33 1.41 6.07 -4.09
CA HIS A 33 2.19 6.02 -5.33
C HIS A 33 2.89 7.36 -5.49
N ASP A 34 4.22 7.37 -5.60
CA ASP A 34 5.03 8.58 -5.79
C ASP A 34 4.65 9.75 -4.86
N LYS A 35 4.45 9.44 -3.58
CA LYS A 35 4.07 10.39 -2.50
C LYS A 35 2.65 10.96 -2.60
N GLN A 36 1.82 10.43 -3.50
CA GLN A 36 0.39 10.72 -3.54
C GLN A 36 -0.41 9.49 -3.12
N PRO A 37 -1.51 9.64 -2.37
CA PRO A 37 -2.41 8.53 -2.12
C PRO A 37 -2.99 8.04 -3.46
N ALA A 38 -2.83 6.75 -3.75
CA ALA A 38 -3.04 6.19 -5.09
C ALA A 38 -4.38 5.47 -5.27
N ALA A 39 -4.96 4.94 -4.18
CA ALA A 39 -6.20 4.17 -4.22
C ALA A 39 -7.23 4.68 -3.20
N VAL A 40 -8.50 4.41 -3.53
CA VAL A 40 -9.75 4.79 -2.86
C VAL A 40 -9.93 4.10 -1.49
N GLY A 41 -9.03 4.38 -0.55
CA GLY A 41 -9.25 4.09 0.88
C GLY A 41 -8.32 3.08 1.53
N ARG A 42 -8.60 2.84 2.81
CA ARG A 42 -7.78 2.06 3.73
C ARG A 42 -8.11 0.57 3.62
N PHE A 43 -7.10 -0.27 3.55
CA PHE A 43 -7.22 -1.73 3.41
C PHE A 43 -7.13 -2.44 4.77
N PRO A 44 -7.80 -3.58 4.99
CA PRO A 44 -7.73 -4.28 6.27
C PRO A 44 -6.45 -5.12 6.44
N SER A 45 -5.64 -5.30 5.39
CA SER A 45 -4.37 -6.01 5.49
C SER A 45 -3.32 -5.49 4.49
N PRO A 46 -2.01 -5.70 4.74
CA PRO A 46 -0.97 -5.31 3.79
C PRO A 46 -1.04 -6.13 2.49
N ALA A 47 -1.54 -7.37 2.55
CA ALA A 47 -1.67 -8.23 1.37
C ALA A 47 -2.66 -7.66 0.36
N LEU A 48 -3.79 -7.12 0.83
CA LEU A 48 -4.79 -6.49 -0.03
C LEU A 48 -4.27 -5.18 -0.63
N ALA A 49 -3.57 -4.37 0.15
CA ALA A 49 -2.93 -3.15 -0.35
C ALA A 49 -1.87 -3.47 -1.44
N LYS A 50 -1.10 -4.55 -1.29
CA LYS A 50 -0.15 -5.01 -2.32
C LYS A 50 -0.86 -5.48 -3.59
N ALA A 51 -1.96 -6.24 -3.46
CA ALA A 51 -2.73 -6.72 -4.59
C ALA A 51 -3.33 -5.55 -5.40
N GLU A 52 -3.83 -4.52 -4.71
CA GLU A 52 -4.33 -3.31 -5.34
C GLU A 52 -3.23 -2.54 -6.10
N ALA A 53 -2.05 -2.39 -5.50
CA ALA A 53 -0.90 -1.78 -6.18
C ALA A 53 -0.57 -2.51 -7.49
N MET A 54 -0.57 -3.85 -7.45
CA MET A 54 -0.35 -4.67 -8.64
C MET A 54 -1.46 -4.48 -9.67
N ARG A 55 -2.73 -4.46 -9.27
CA ARG A 55 -3.87 -4.24 -10.16
C ARG A 55 -3.74 -2.91 -10.91
N GLN A 56 -3.45 -1.82 -10.20
CA GLN A 56 -3.29 -0.50 -10.81
C GLN A 56 -2.09 -0.42 -11.77
N GLU A 57 -1.00 -1.11 -11.46
CA GLU A 57 0.15 -1.22 -12.38
C GLU A 57 -0.19 -1.96 -13.67
N LEU A 58 -0.98 -3.03 -13.57
CA LEU A 58 -1.45 -3.75 -14.76
C LEU A 58 -2.39 -2.87 -15.59
N GLU A 59 -3.33 -2.18 -14.96
CA GLU A 59 -4.30 -1.30 -15.65
C GLU A 59 -3.64 -0.12 -16.36
N LYS A 60 -2.58 0.47 -15.78
CA LYS A 60 -1.82 1.56 -16.45
C LYS A 60 -1.02 1.10 -17.68
N ARG A 61 -0.79 -0.21 -17.83
CA ARG A 61 0.01 -0.79 -18.92
C ARG A 61 -0.83 -1.29 -20.10
N VAL A 62 -2.15 -1.27 -19.96
CA VAL A 62 -3.14 -1.61 -21.01
C VAL A 62 -3.58 -0.32 -21.70
#